data_AF-A0A838S3U5-F1
#
_entry.id   AF-A0A838S3U5-F1
#
_cell.length_a   1.000
_cell.length_b   1.000
_cell.length_c   1.000
_cell.angle_alpha   90.00
_cell.angle_beta   90.00
_cell.angle_gamma   90.00
#
_symmetry.space_group_name_H-M   'P 1'
#
loop_
_entity.id
_entity.type
_entity.pdbx_description
1 polymer ?
#
loop_
_entity_poly.entity_id
_entity_poly.type
_entity_poly.pdbx_seq_one_letter_code
_entity_poly.pdbx_strand_id
1 'polypeptide(L)'
;MQPHLHDAPWIMTGPLVVLGILSVTGGGLNLPAFAGGSHFLEHWLEPVLRPVTALAMPLAHPHGMTEFLLLGGAIAAAVIGLAAGIRLTLARPVALPADQPPERGLARLLAAKYHIDEIYDFLVVRPLMWFSTRVLWKGIDQFIVDRIAVGGIARVTQGLGWLGSRLQNGQVAFYVAMFAVGAVIILRTLAR
;
A
#
# COMPACT_ATOMS: atom_id res chain seq x y z
N MET A 1 -7.66 31.11 -28.20
CA MET A 1 -8.92 31.04 -27.44
C MET A 1 -8.57 30.52 -26.07
N GLN A 2 -8.66 31.34 -25.03
CA GLN A 2 -8.37 30.90 -23.67
C GLN A 2 -9.39 29.81 -23.31
N PRO A 3 -8.97 28.63 -22.82
CA PRO A 3 -9.91 27.63 -22.35
C PRO A 3 -10.62 28.24 -21.14
N HIS A 4 -11.93 28.46 -21.25
CA HIS A 4 -12.74 28.91 -20.14
C HIS A 4 -12.58 27.88 -19.01
N LEU A 5 -12.15 28.35 -17.84
CA LEU A 5 -12.07 27.50 -16.66
C LEU A 5 -13.50 27.11 -16.30
N HIS A 6 -13.87 25.86 -16.57
CA HIS A 6 -15.18 25.35 -16.19
C HIS A 6 -15.20 25.13 -14.69
N ASP A 7 -16.30 25.53 -14.05
CA ASP A 7 -16.54 25.20 -12.65
C ASP A 7 -16.51 23.68 -12.46
N ALA A 8 -16.05 23.27 -11.27
CA ALA A 8 -16.00 21.85 -10.93
C ALA A 8 -17.43 21.27 -10.95
N PRO A 9 -17.63 20.08 -11.56
CA PRO A 9 -18.94 19.45 -11.65
C PRO A 9 -19.51 19.17 -10.26
N TRP A 10 -20.84 19.10 -10.16
CA TRP A 10 -21.55 18.94 -8.88
C TRP A 10 -21.08 17.74 -8.05
N ILE A 11 -20.61 16.68 -8.71
CA ILE A 11 -20.09 15.49 -8.04
C ILE A 11 -18.79 15.74 -7.25
N MET A 12 -18.08 16.84 -7.53
CA MET A 12 -16.90 17.30 -6.76
C MET A 12 -17.27 18.41 -5.77
N THR A 13 -18.08 19.40 -6.18
CA THR A 13 -18.44 20.53 -5.31
C THR A 13 -19.41 20.13 -4.19
N GLY A 14 -20.33 19.20 -4.45
CA GLY A 14 -21.27 18.69 -3.45
C GLY A 14 -20.57 18.16 -2.20
N PRO A 15 -19.63 17.20 -2.32
CA PRO A 15 -18.83 16.74 -1.18
C PRO A 15 -18.06 17.85 -0.45
N LEU A 16 -17.48 18.81 -1.19
CA LEU A 16 -16.74 19.94 -0.57
C LEU A 16 -17.65 20.86 0.26
N VAL A 17 -18.86 21.15 -0.23
CA VAL A 17 -19.85 21.94 0.51
C VAL A 17 -20.27 21.22 1.78
N VAL A 18 -20.56 19.92 1.69
CA VAL A 18 -20.91 19.11 2.86
C VAL A 18 -19.77 19.11 3.88
N LEU A 19 -18.52 18.90 3.44
CA LEU A 19 -17.34 18.96 4.31
C LEU A 19 -17.15 20.34 4.96
N GLY A 20 -17.43 21.42 4.23
CA GLY A 20 -17.38 22.79 4.75
C GLY A 20 -18.41 23.02 5.85
N ILE A 21 -19.67 22.59 5.63
CA ILE A 21 -20.73 22.65 6.65
C ILE A 21 -20.32 21.83 7.88
N LEU A 22 -19.86 20.60 7.69
CA LEU A 22 -19.42 19.74 8.79
C LEU A 22 -18.24 20.33 9.57
N SER A 23 -17.34 21.05 8.90
CA SER A 23 -16.21 21.71 9.57
C SER A 23 -16.66 22.88 10.44
N VAL A 24 -17.61 23.70 9.97
CA VAL A 24 -18.19 24.80 10.75
C VAL A 24 -18.99 24.26 11.93
N THR A 25 -19.87 23.28 11.69
CA THR A 25 -20.66 22.64 12.76
C THR A 25 -19.74 21.94 13.76
N GLY A 26 -18.76 21.16 13.30
CA GLY A 26 -17.80 20.46 14.14
C GLY A 26 -16.96 21.39 15.01
N GLY A 27 -16.49 22.50 14.45
CA GLY A 27 -15.81 23.54 15.23
C GLY A 27 -16.71 24.19 16.28
N GLY A 28 -18.00 24.37 15.97
CA GLY A 28 -19.00 24.91 16.89
C GLY A 28 -19.34 23.99 18.08
N LEU A 29 -19.25 22.67 17.92
CA LEU A 29 -19.63 21.70 18.95
C LEU A 29 -18.74 21.74 20.21
N ASN A 30 -17.49 22.21 20.10
CA ASN A 30 -16.54 22.26 21.22
C ASN A 30 -15.91 23.64 21.39
N LEU A 31 -16.73 24.69 21.26
CA LEU A 31 -16.29 26.05 21.54
C LEU A 31 -15.85 26.18 23.01
N PRO A 32 -14.78 26.94 23.28
CA PRO A 32 -14.30 27.17 24.63
C PRO A 32 -15.29 28.00 25.44
N ALA A 33 -15.27 27.84 26.78
CA ALA A 33 -16.19 28.52 27.70
C ALA A 33 -16.23 30.04 27.53
N PHE A 34 -15.10 30.70 27.20
CA PHE A 34 -15.05 32.15 26.98
C PHE A 34 -15.82 32.61 25.71
N ALA A 35 -16.09 31.70 24.78
CA ALA A 35 -16.86 31.95 23.55
C ALA A 35 -18.33 31.52 23.69
N GLY A 36 -18.78 31.15 24.90
CA GLY A 36 -20.15 30.70 25.18
C GLY A 36 -20.40 29.23 24.84
N GLY A 37 -19.36 28.44 24.63
CA GLY A 37 -19.47 27.01 24.32
C GLY A 37 -19.69 26.13 25.56
N SER A 38 -20.31 24.96 25.36
CA SER A 38 -20.73 24.06 26.43
C SER A 38 -19.81 22.84 26.63
N HIS A 39 -18.62 22.80 26.01
CA HIS A 39 -17.71 21.66 26.05
C HIS A 39 -18.43 20.31 25.77
N PHE A 40 -19.41 20.32 24.86
CA PHE A 40 -20.34 19.20 24.69
C PHE A 40 -19.61 17.92 24.29
N LEU A 41 -18.66 18.04 23.38
CA LEU A 41 -17.88 16.93 22.87
C LEU A 41 -16.96 16.32 23.95
N GLU A 42 -16.40 17.17 24.81
CA GLU A 42 -15.57 16.75 25.94
C GLU A 42 -16.36 15.89 26.93
N HIS A 43 -17.54 16.33 27.34
CA HIS A 43 -18.42 15.58 28.24
C HIS A 43 -18.93 14.27 27.60
N TRP A 44 -19.21 14.28 26.29
CA TRP A 44 -19.64 13.08 25.57
C TRP A 44 -18.52 12.03 25.46
N LEU A 45 -17.26 12.46 25.31
CA LEU A 45 -16.09 11.58 25.22
C LEU A 45 -15.56 11.14 26.60
N GLU A 46 -15.87 11.86 27.67
CA GLU A 46 -15.40 11.61 29.03
C GLU A 46 -15.50 10.12 29.45
N PRO A 47 -16.61 9.39 29.22
CA PRO A 47 -16.75 8.00 29.66
C PRO A 47 -15.72 7.06 29.03
N VAL A 48 -15.34 7.31 27.77
CA VAL A 48 -14.37 6.51 27.02
C VAL A 48 -12.94 6.90 27.40
N LEU A 49 -12.73 8.18 27.74
CA LEU A 49 -11.41 8.71 28.08
C LEU A 49 -11.00 8.47 29.54
N ARG A 50 -11.95 8.16 30.44
CA ARG A 50 -11.72 7.90 31.87
C ARG A 50 -10.51 7.00 32.20
N PRO A 51 -10.28 5.85 31.53
CA PRO A 51 -9.13 5.01 31.84
C PRO A 51 -7.78 5.69 31.55
N VAL A 52 -7.74 6.58 30.55
CA VAL A 52 -6.53 7.30 30.13
C VAL A 52 -6.35 8.57 30.95
N THR A 53 -7.42 9.30 31.24
CA THR A 53 -7.37 10.53 32.03
C THR A 53 -7.07 10.27 33.51
N ALA A 54 -7.43 9.09 34.04
CA ALA A 54 -7.04 8.67 35.39
C ALA A 54 -5.53 8.43 35.56
N LEU A 55 -4.82 8.11 34.46
CA LEU A 55 -3.36 7.92 34.44
C LEU A 55 -2.60 9.20 34.05
N ALA A 56 -3.30 10.19 33.50
CA ALA A 56 -2.73 11.48 33.17
C ALA A 56 -2.52 12.31 34.45
N MET A 57 -1.36 12.96 34.58
CA MET A 57 -1.20 14.02 35.59
C MET A 57 -2.26 15.09 35.31
N PRO A 58 -2.91 15.67 36.35
CA PRO A 58 -3.84 16.77 36.16
C PRO A 58 -3.09 17.94 35.53
N LEU A 59 -3.23 18.09 34.21
CA LEU A 59 -2.78 19.24 33.47
C LEU A 59 -3.66 20.40 33.93
N ALA A 60 -3.11 21.23 34.81
CA ALA A 60 -3.74 22.48 35.20
C ALA A 60 -3.93 23.29 33.91
N HIS A 61 -5.17 23.40 33.45
CA HIS A 61 -5.49 24.26 32.33
C HIS A 61 -5.21 25.69 32.80
N PRO A 62 -4.29 26.44 32.17
CA PRO A 62 -4.01 27.79 32.59
C PRO A 62 -5.27 28.63 32.34
N HIS A 63 -5.99 29.01 33.40
CA HIS A 63 -7.17 29.87 33.30
C HIS A 63 -6.75 31.34 33.32
N GLY A 64 -7.41 32.18 32.53
CA GLY A 64 -7.23 33.64 32.55
C GLY A 64 -6.18 34.14 31.54
N MET A 65 -5.29 35.05 31.95
CA MET A 65 -4.43 35.81 31.02
C MET A 65 -3.50 34.92 30.19
N THR A 66 -3.02 33.81 30.75
CA THR A 66 -2.16 32.86 30.02
C THR A 66 -2.89 32.15 28.88
N GLU A 67 -4.17 31.81 29.05
CA GLU A 67 -5.01 31.21 27.99
C GLU A 67 -5.12 32.16 26.79
N PHE A 68 -5.46 33.42 27.05
CA PHE A 68 -5.59 34.45 26.02
C PHE A 68 -4.25 34.77 25.34
N LEU A 69 -3.14 34.75 26.09
CA LEU A 69 -1.81 34.94 25.52
C LEU A 69 -1.42 33.79 24.59
N LEU A 70 -1.68 32.54 24.97
CA LEU A 70 -1.40 31.36 24.14
C LEU A 70 -2.30 31.32 22.90
N LEU A 71 -3.60 31.58 23.07
CA LEU A 71 -4.56 31.64 21.97
C LEU A 71 -4.22 32.78 21.00
N GLY A 72 -4.02 33.97 21.53
CA GLY A 72 -3.64 35.15 20.75
C GLY A 72 -2.29 34.95 20.04
N GLY A 73 -1.32 34.36 20.72
CA GLY A 73 -0.02 34.01 20.14
C GLY A 73 -0.14 33.00 18.99
N ALA A 74 -0.96 31.95 19.16
CA ALA A 74 -1.21 30.97 18.12
C ALA A 74 -1.91 31.59 16.90
N ILE A 75 -2.94 32.42 17.11
CA ILE A 75 -3.63 33.14 16.03
C ILE A 75 -2.65 34.09 15.32
N ALA A 76 -1.86 34.86 16.07
CA ALA A 76 -0.87 35.77 15.49
C ALA A 76 0.17 35.01 14.67
N ALA A 77 0.72 33.91 15.18
CA ALA A 77 1.66 33.07 14.45
C ALA A 77 1.05 32.51 13.15
N ALA A 78 -0.20 32.06 13.19
CA ALA A 78 -0.93 31.57 12.01
C ALA A 78 -1.14 32.69 10.98
N VAL A 79 -1.55 33.89 11.40
CA VAL A 79 -1.75 35.04 10.51
C VAL A 79 -0.43 35.52 9.91
N ILE A 80 0.65 35.58 10.70
CA ILE A 80 1.99 35.93 10.21
C ILE A 80 2.47 34.90 9.18
N GLY A 81 2.28 33.61 9.46
CA GLY A 81 2.61 32.53 8.53
C GLY A 81 1.82 32.63 7.22
N LEU A 82 0.52 32.88 7.30
CA LEU A 82 -0.35 33.08 6.13
C LEU A 82 0.09 34.31 5.32
N ALA A 83 0.32 35.44 5.97
CA ALA A 83 0.75 36.67 5.32
C ALA A 83 2.13 36.51 4.65
N ALA A 84 3.07 35.84 5.33
CA ALA A 84 4.38 35.50 4.78
C ALA A 84 4.24 34.58 3.56
N GLY A 85 3.41 33.54 3.64
CA GLY A 85 3.14 32.62 2.52
C GLY A 85 2.55 33.35 1.30
N ILE A 86 1.48 34.13 1.51
CA ILE A 86 0.85 34.96 0.47
C ILE A 86 1.89 35.89 -0.18
N ARG A 87 2.67 36.60 0.64
CA ARG A 87 3.70 37.53 0.14
C ARG A 87 4.78 36.81 -0.66
N LEU A 88 5.31 35.70 -0.17
CA LEU A 88 6.39 34.97 -0.83
C LEU A 88 5.93 34.31 -2.14
N THR A 89 4.71 33.75 -2.16
CA THR A 89 4.16 33.04 -3.32
C THR A 89 3.61 33.98 -4.39
N LEU A 90 3.03 35.14 -4.02
CA LEU A 90 2.53 36.12 -5.00
C LEU A 90 3.61 37.11 -5.47
N ALA A 91 4.67 37.35 -4.70
CA ALA A 91 5.73 38.28 -5.09
C ALA A 91 6.63 37.74 -6.22
N ARG A 92 6.63 36.43 -6.47
CA ARG A 92 7.38 35.83 -7.57
C ARG A 92 6.50 34.82 -8.28
N PRO A 93 6.46 34.81 -9.63
CA PRO A 93 5.79 33.74 -10.35
C PRO A 93 6.43 32.41 -9.92
N VAL A 94 5.60 31.44 -9.58
CA VAL A 94 6.06 30.08 -9.26
C VAL A 94 6.75 29.56 -10.52
N ALA A 95 8.08 29.45 -10.46
CA ALA A 95 8.87 28.94 -11.57
C ALA A 95 8.47 27.49 -11.84
N LEU A 96 8.42 27.12 -13.13
CA LEU A 96 8.19 25.74 -13.52
C LEU A 96 9.24 24.84 -12.87
N PRO A 97 8.92 23.59 -12.51
CA PRO A 97 9.87 22.69 -11.85
C PRO A 97 11.22 22.56 -12.57
N ALA A 98 11.24 22.72 -13.90
CA ALA A 98 12.45 22.67 -14.73
C ALA A 98 13.39 23.88 -14.54
N ASP A 99 12.86 25.03 -14.12
CA ASP A 99 13.60 26.30 -13.99
C ASP A 99 13.96 26.62 -12.54
N GLN A 100 13.62 25.74 -11.59
CA GLN A 100 13.91 25.95 -10.19
C GLN A 100 15.38 25.64 -9.89
N PRO A 101 16.12 26.55 -9.21
CA PRO A 101 17.47 26.26 -8.80
C PRO A 101 17.49 25.04 -7.87
N PRO A 102 18.52 24.19 -7.93
CA PRO A 102 18.59 22.99 -7.09
C PRO A 102 18.52 23.38 -5.62
N GLU A 103 17.59 22.78 -4.89
CA GLU A 103 17.44 23.01 -3.46
C GLU A 103 18.71 22.56 -2.71
N ARG A 104 19.18 23.40 -1.77
CA ARG A 104 20.41 23.18 -1.00
C ARG A 104 20.13 23.14 0.50
N GLY A 105 20.93 22.34 1.21
CA GLY A 105 20.85 22.24 2.68
C GLY A 105 19.51 21.70 3.15
N LEU A 106 18.87 22.42 4.09
CA LEU A 106 17.60 22.02 4.68
C LEU A 106 16.46 21.96 3.66
N ALA A 107 16.41 22.86 2.68
CA ALA A 107 15.37 22.85 1.66
C ALA A 107 15.31 21.49 0.95
N ARG A 108 16.48 20.97 0.54
CA ARG A 108 16.60 19.64 -0.08
C ARG A 108 16.03 18.51 0.78
N LEU A 109 16.25 18.57 2.09
CA LEU A 109 15.73 17.56 3.01
C LEU A 109 14.20 17.63 3.10
N LEU A 110 13.63 18.84 3.16
CA LEU A 110 12.18 19.03 3.17
C LEU A 110 11.55 18.62 1.82
N ALA A 111 12.17 18.99 0.69
CA ALA A 111 11.70 18.58 -0.64
C ALA A 111 11.78 17.06 -0.85
N ALA A 112 12.78 16.40 -0.28
CA ALA A 112 12.88 14.95 -0.26
C ALA A 112 12.03 14.29 0.83
N LYS A 113 11.10 15.01 1.48
CA LYS A 113 10.22 14.50 2.56
C LYS A 113 10.99 13.74 3.65
N TYR A 114 12.15 14.26 4.06
CA TYR A 114 13.04 13.63 5.03
C TYR A 114 13.61 12.26 4.62
N HIS A 115 13.56 11.93 3.32
CA HIS A 115 14.00 10.66 2.75
C HIS A 115 13.29 9.41 3.30
N ILE A 116 12.12 9.58 3.93
CA ILE A 116 11.39 8.46 4.56
C ILE A 116 10.93 7.45 3.50
N ASP A 117 10.43 7.95 2.37
CA ASP A 117 9.91 7.12 1.27
C ASP A 117 11.04 6.25 0.69
N GLU A 118 12.24 6.79 0.47
CA GLU A 118 13.38 6.07 -0.09
C GLU A 118 13.98 5.08 0.90
N ILE A 119 14.02 5.43 2.19
CA ILE A 119 14.45 4.51 3.25
C ILE A 119 13.50 3.32 3.32
N TYR A 120 12.18 3.56 3.26
CA TYR A 120 11.18 2.49 3.25
C TYR A 120 11.30 1.62 1.99
N ASP A 121 11.47 2.23 0.81
CA ASP A 121 11.70 1.50 -0.43
C ASP A 121 12.94 0.60 -0.34
N PHE A 122 14.03 1.14 0.18
CA PHE A 122 15.29 0.41 0.29
C PHE A 122 15.26 -0.70 1.35
N LEU A 123 14.71 -0.43 2.53
CA LEU A 123 14.74 -1.37 3.67
C LEU A 123 13.62 -2.41 3.63
N VAL A 124 12.45 -2.07 3.09
CA VAL A 124 11.27 -2.94 3.15
C VAL A 124 10.89 -3.42 1.76
N VAL A 125 10.66 -2.51 0.81
CA VAL A 125 10.07 -2.86 -0.49
C VAL A 125 11.03 -3.69 -1.34
N ARG A 126 12.27 -3.22 -1.54
CA ARG A 126 13.24 -3.92 -2.41
C ARG A 126 13.61 -5.31 -1.91
N PRO A 127 13.90 -5.55 -0.61
CA PRO A 127 14.21 -6.88 -0.11
C PRO A 127 13.02 -7.82 -0.25
N LEU A 128 11.80 -7.34 0.04
CA LEU A 128 10.58 -8.13 -0.08
C LEU A 128 10.29 -8.51 -1.54
N MET A 129 10.43 -7.55 -2.47
CA MET A 129 10.28 -7.80 -3.90
C MET A 129 11.34 -8.74 -4.44
N TRP A 130 12.59 -8.60 -3.99
CA TRP A 130 13.67 -9.52 -4.35
C TRP A 130 13.34 -10.94 -3.89
N PHE A 131 12.91 -11.10 -2.64
CA PHE A 131 12.54 -12.40 -2.08
C PHE A 131 11.38 -13.03 -2.84
N SER A 132 10.30 -12.27 -3.07
CA SER A 132 9.14 -12.72 -3.85
C SER A 132 9.55 -13.18 -5.27
N THR A 133 10.33 -12.36 -5.98
CA THR A 133 10.67 -12.63 -7.37
C THR A 133 11.69 -13.76 -7.51
N ARG A 134 12.71 -13.81 -6.65
CA ARG A 134 13.81 -14.76 -6.76
C ARG A 134 13.50 -16.10 -6.11
N VAL A 135 12.86 -16.09 -4.94
CA VAL A 135 12.62 -17.29 -4.15
C VAL A 135 11.27 -17.89 -4.51
N LEU A 136 10.18 -17.14 -4.33
CA LEU A 136 8.84 -17.68 -4.54
C LEU A 136 8.58 -17.96 -6.02
N TRP A 137 8.78 -16.97 -6.89
CA TRP A 137 8.45 -17.16 -8.30
C TRP A 137 9.49 -18.01 -9.04
N LYS A 138 10.76 -17.58 -9.09
CA LYS A 138 11.77 -18.33 -9.86
C LYS A 138 12.18 -19.64 -9.20
N GLY A 139 12.22 -19.68 -7.87
CA GLY A 139 12.66 -20.85 -7.12
C GLY A 139 11.55 -21.88 -6.97
N ILE A 140 10.41 -21.49 -6.41
CA ILE A 140 9.33 -22.45 -6.13
C ILE A 140 8.51 -22.70 -7.40
N ASP A 141 7.91 -21.67 -7.97
CA ASP A 141 6.96 -21.85 -9.06
C ASP A 141 7.63 -22.36 -10.35
N GLN A 142 8.51 -21.57 -10.96
CA GLN A 142 9.12 -21.93 -12.24
C GLN A 142 10.04 -23.16 -12.18
N PHE A 143 10.75 -23.37 -11.07
CA PHE A 143 11.71 -24.47 -11.00
C PHE A 143 11.10 -25.72 -10.38
N ILE A 144 10.48 -25.64 -9.20
CA ILE A 144 9.93 -26.83 -8.53
C ILE A 144 8.62 -27.25 -9.21
N VAL A 145 7.67 -26.35 -9.40
CA VAL A 145 6.36 -26.71 -9.95
C VAL A 145 6.47 -26.99 -11.45
N ASP A 146 6.90 -26.01 -12.25
CA ASP A 146 6.86 -26.17 -13.71
C ASP A 146 7.91 -27.16 -14.21
N ARG A 147 9.17 -27.02 -13.77
CA ARG A 147 10.28 -27.78 -14.37
C ARG A 147 10.44 -29.18 -13.80
N ILE A 148 10.30 -29.32 -12.48
CA ILE A 148 10.46 -30.60 -11.79
C ILE A 148 9.15 -31.37 -11.80
N ALA A 149 8.07 -30.83 -11.22
CA ALA A 149 6.83 -31.58 -11.10
C ALA A 149 6.19 -31.81 -12.48
N VAL A 150 5.79 -30.74 -13.16
CA VAL A 150 5.05 -30.87 -14.44
C VAL A 150 5.98 -31.36 -15.55
N GLY A 151 7.10 -30.67 -15.78
CA GLY A 151 8.05 -31.01 -16.83
C GLY A 151 8.79 -32.33 -16.62
N GLY A 152 8.95 -32.77 -15.38
CA GLY A 152 9.51 -34.09 -15.06
C GLY A 152 8.54 -35.21 -15.42
N ILE A 153 7.28 -35.09 -15.00
CA ILE A 153 6.23 -36.06 -15.36
C ILE A 153 6.08 -36.16 -16.88
N ALA A 154 6.01 -35.02 -17.57
CA ALA A 154 5.92 -34.99 -19.03
C ALA A 154 7.08 -35.75 -19.71
N ARG A 155 8.32 -35.54 -19.25
CA ARG A 155 9.50 -36.25 -19.79
C ARG A 155 9.47 -37.74 -19.52
N VAL A 156 9.00 -38.17 -18.34
CA VAL A 156 8.85 -39.60 -18.03
C VAL A 156 7.81 -40.24 -18.95
N THR A 157 6.65 -39.62 -19.10
CA THR A 157 5.59 -40.12 -19.99
C THR A 157 6.05 -40.19 -21.44
N GLN A 158 6.73 -39.15 -21.93
CA GLN A 158 7.32 -39.15 -23.28
C GLN A 158 8.38 -40.25 -23.45
N GLY A 159 9.24 -40.45 -22.45
CA GLY A 159 10.24 -41.52 -22.45
C GLY A 159 9.62 -42.92 -22.51
N LEU A 160 8.56 -43.15 -21.75
CA LEU A 160 7.79 -44.40 -21.80
C LEU A 160 7.12 -44.59 -23.17
N GLY A 161 6.53 -43.54 -23.74
CA GLY A 161 5.94 -43.59 -25.08
C GLY A 161 6.98 -43.88 -26.17
N TRP A 162 8.15 -43.25 -26.09
CA TRP A 162 9.27 -43.52 -27.00
C TRP A 162 9.77 -44.96 -26.89
N LEU A 163 9.95 -45.47 -25.66
CA LEU A 163 10.34 -46.87 -25.46
C LEU A 163 9.27 -47.84 -25.99
N GLY A 164 7.99 -47.54 -25.77
CA GLY A 164 6.88 -48.31 -26.33
C GLY A 164 6.91 -48.36 -27.86
N SER A 165 7.17 -47.22 -28.52
CA SER A 165 7.28 -47.16 -29.98
C SER A 165 8.42 -48.01 -30.54
N ARG A 166 9.55 -48.10 -29.82
CA ARG A 166 10.71 -48.95 -30.19
C ARG A 166 10.39 -50.45 -30.14
N LEU A 167 9.46 -50.88 -29.29
CA LEU A 167 9.02 -52.28 -29.21
C LEU A 167 8.13 -52.68 -30.39
N GLN A 168 7.52 -51.72 -31.09
CA GLN A 168 6.74 -51.95 -32.31
C GLN A 168 7.65 -51.89 -33.55
N ASN A 169 8.53 -52.88 -33.70
CA ASN A 169 9.51 -52.93 -34.79
C ASN A 169 8.99 -53.57 -36.10
N GLY A 170 7.71 -53.97 -36.16
CA GLY A 170 7.07 -54.55 -37.36
C GLY A 170 7.50 -55.99 -37.68
N GLN A 171 8.32 -56.63 -36.85
CA GLN A 171 8.83 -57.97 -37.09
C GLN A 171 7.84 -59.04 -36.57
N VAL A 172 7.17 -59.76 -37.48
CA VAL A 172 6.15 -60.77 -37.14
C VAL A 172 6.64 -61.82 -36.12
N ALA A 173 7.90 -62.27 -36.25
CA ALA A 173 8.50 -63.24 -35.31
C ALA A 173 8.55 -62.73 -33.86
N PHE A 174 8.79 -61.43 -33.66
CA PHE A 174 8.83 -60.82 -32.33
C PHE A 174 7.44 -60.82 -31.68
N TYR A 175 6.38 -60.53 -32.44
CA TYR A 175 5.01 -60.58 -31.96
C TYR A 175 4.57 -62.00 -31.55
N VAL A 176 4.92 -63.01 -32.35
CA VAL A 176 4.58 -64.41 -32.05
C VAL A 176 5.29 -64.88 -30.77
N ALA A 177 6.57 -64.54 -30.59
CA ALA A 177 7.30 -64.85 -29.37
C ALA A 177 6.67 -64.18 -28.13
N MET A 178 6.32 -62.89 -28.24
CA MET A 178 5.61 -62.14 -27.18
C MET A 178 4.25 -62.76 -26.83
N PHE A 179 3.49 -63.20 -27.83
CA PHE A 179 2.20 -63.86 -27.64
C PHE A 179 2.35 -65.19 -26.89
N ALA A 180 3.33 -66.03 -27.29
CA ALA A 180 3.59 -67.30 -26.62
C ALA A 180 3.99 -67.12 -25.15
N VAL A 181 4.86 -66.15 -24.85
CA VAL A 181 5.24 -65.79 -23.47
C VAL A 181 4.01 -65.33 -22.68
N GLY A 182 3.17 -64.46 -23.24
CA GLY A 182 1.93 -64.01 -22.61
C GLY A 182 0.98 -65.16 -22.29
N ALA A 183 0.79 -66.10 -23.23
CA ALA A 183 -0.05 -67.27 -23.03
C ALA A 183 0.46 -68.17 -21.90
N VAL A 184 1.77 -68.43 -21.83
CA VAL A 184 2.39 -69.21 -20.74
C VAL A 184 2.19 -68.52 -19.38
N ILE A 185 2.35 -67.20 -19.31
CA ILE A 185 2.14 -66.44 -18.07
C ILE A 185 0.68 -66.55 -17.62
N ILE A 186 -0.28 -66.33 -18.52
CA ILE A 186 -1.72 -66.40 -18.22
C ILE A 186 -2.09 -67.79 -17.73
N LEU A 187 -1.66 -68.84 -18.44
CA LEU A 187 -1.90 -70.23 -18.04
C LEU A 187 -1.29 -70.52 -16.68
N ARG A 188 -0.07 -70.04 -16.40
CA ARG A 188 0.58 -70.20 -15.09
C ARG A 188 -0.17 -69.48 -13.98
N THR A 189 -0.75 -68.31 -14.25
CA THR A 189 -1.54 -67.55 -13.26
C THR A 189 -2.92 -68.17 -13.01
N LEU A 190 -3.52 -68.80 -14.01
CA LEU A 190 -4.82 -69.48 -13.91
C LEU A 190 -4.72 -70.91 -13.35
N ALA A 191 -3.55 -71.54 -13.48
CA ALA A 191 -3.26 -72.86 -12.90
C ALA A 191 -2.81 -72.80 -11.42
N ARG A 192 -3.01 -71.65 -10.76
CA ARG A 192 -2.93 -71.46 -9.31
C ARG A 192 -4.33 -71.26 -8.75
#